data_AF-A0A959QSS8-F1
#
_entry.id   AF-A0A959QSS8-F1
#
_cell.length_a   1.000
_cell.length_b   1.000
_cell.length_c   1.000
_cell.angle_alpha   90.00
_cell.angle_beta   90.00
_cell.angle_gamma   90.00
#
_symmetry.space_group_name_H-M   'P 1'
#
loop_
_entity.id
_entity.type
_entity.pdbx_description
1 polymer ?
#
loop_
_entity_poly.entity_id
_entity_poly.type
_entity_poly.pdbx_seq_one_letter_code
_entity_poly.pdbx_strand_id
1 'polypeptide(L)'
;SHLIFLADINIITILEEGRTPNKFTKGLLIGIGAVIALALILLPVVGLYKAELIPYIKDPFAIANLQADVNWSYSESAWGIIYLIGIITAVVFAANKFKKALIVLFCVQIVMIQVTVAHFTPKIEAFSQRAAIEFYEQFQGKDVYVHVLGYKSYAQLFYTRKMPVTNANSYKEDWLLNGDVDKPTYFVCKIMIADKYRALPQLEEIGSKNGFVFFKRK
;
A
#
# COMPACT_ATOMS: atom_id res chain seq x y z
N SER A 1 -22.21 -0.01 -9.93
CA SER A 1 -22.06 1.19 -10.79
C SER A 1 -22.47 0.83 -12.21
N HIS A 2 -23.15 1.71 -12.95
CA HIS A 2 -23.74 1.42 -14.28
C HIS A 2 -22.79 0.72 -15.28
N LEU A 3 -21.49 0.99 -15.20
CA LEU A 3 -20.45 0.33 -16.01
C LEU A 3 -20.33 -1.18 -15.78
N ILE A 4 -20.44 -1.64 -14.52
CA ILE A 4 -20.38 -3.07 -14.18
C ILE A 4 -21.60 -3.78 -14.75
N PHE A 5 -22.78 -3.17 -14.61
CA PHE A 5 -24.02 -3.71 -15.16
C PHE A 5 -23.99 -3.84 -16.69
N LEU A 6 -23.46 -2.82 -17.39
CA LEU A 6 -23.27 -2.87 -18.85
C LEU A 6 -22.23 -3.93 -19.26
N ALA A 7 -21.18 -4.12 -18.47
CA ALA A 7 -20.19 -5.16 -18.71
C ALA A 7 -20.79 -6.57 -18.55
N ASP A 8 -21.60 -6.79 -17.51
CA ASP A 8 -22.26 -8.07 -17.25
C ASP A 8 -23.25 -8.44 -18.37
N ILE A 9 -24.09 -7.49 -18.80
CA ILE A 9 -25.00 -7.72 -19.95
C ILE A 9 -24.19 -8.10 -21.19
N ASN A 10 -23.12 -7.37 -21.49
CA ASN A 10 -22.30 -7.65 -22.67
C ASN A 10 -21.67 -9.06 -22.60
N ILE A 11 -21.17 -9.47 -21.42
CA ILE A 11 -20.62 -10.82 -21.21
C ILE A 11 -21.70 -11.89 -21.43
N ILE A 12 -22.91 -11.69 -20.90
CA ILE A 12 -24.04 -12.61 -21.06
C ILE A 12 -24.43 -12.71 -22.54
N THR A 13 -24.59 -11.59 -23.23
CA THR A 13 -24.92 -11.58 -24.67
C THR A 13 -23.87 -12.32 -25.50
N ILE A 14 -22.58 -12.14 -25.22
CA ILE A 14 -21.50 -12.86 -25.92
C ILE A 14 -21.57 -14.37 -25.64
N LEU A 15 -21.92 -14.77 -24.43
CA LEU A 15 -22.04 -16.18 -24.02
C LEU A 15 -23.25 -16.88 -24.63
N GLU A 16 -24.41 -16.21 -24.67
CA GLU A 16 -25.67 -16.76 -25.16
C GLU A 16 -25.74 -16.74 -26.69
N GLU A 17 -25.30 -15.67 -27.33
CA GLU A 17 -25.35 -15.52 -28.79
C GLU A 17 -24.13 -16.13 -29.50
N GLY A 18 -23.16 -16.69 -28.75
CA GLY A 18 -21.93 -17.25 -29.31
C GLY A 18 -21.06 -16.24 -30.06
N ARG A 19 -21.27 -14.95 -29.82
CA ARG A 19 -20.46 -13.88 -30.42
C ARG A 19 -19.04 -13.91 -29.87
N THR A 20 -18.13 -13.22 -30.55
CA THR A 20 -16.77 -13.02 -30.06
C THR A 20 -16.61 -11.57 -29.60
N PRO A 21 -15.73 -11.29 -28.61
CA PRO A 21 -15.45 -9.92 -28.21
C PRO A 21 -14.89 -9.13 -29.40
N ASN A 22 -15.34 -7.89 -29.52
CA ASN A 22 -14.84 -6.99 -30.56
C ASN A 22 -13.34 -6.69 -30.38
N LYS A 23 -12.69 -6.17 -31.43
CA LYS A 23 -11.25 -5.88 -31.41
C LYS A 23 -10.88 -4.85 -30.33
N PHE A 24 -11.78 -3.91 -30.04
CA PHE A 24 -11.57 -2.88 -29.02
C PHE A 24 -11.47 -3.49 -27.60
N THR A 25 -12.40 -4.37 -27.22
CA THR A 25 -12.41 -5.07 -25.93
C THR A 25 -11.15 -5.92 -25.76
N LYS A 26 -10.72 -6.63 -26.81
CA LYS A 26 -9.46 -7.39 -26.80
C LYS A 26 -8.24 -6.48 -26.63
N GLY A 27 -8.20 -5.37 -27.36
CA GLY A 27 -7.14 -4.36 -27.25
C GLY A 27 -7.06 -3.74 -25.85
N LEU A 28 -8.20 -3.39 -25.26
CA LEU A 28 -8.28 -2.85 -23.91
C LEU A 28 -7.80 -3.86 -22.86
N LEU A 29 -8.23 -5.13 -22.99
CA LEU A 29 -7.78 -6.21 -22.11
C LEU A 29 -6.26 -6.42 -22.18
N ILE A 30 -5.67 -6.44 -23.38
CA ILE A 30 -4.22 -6.52 -23.55
C ILE A 30 -3.54 -5.28 -22.96
N GLY A 31 -4.04 -4.08 -23.25
CA GLY A 31 -3.43 -2.84 -22.79
C GLY A 31 -3.38 -2.74 -21.27
N ILE A 32 -4.51 -2.96 -20.60
CA ILE A 32 -4.58 -2.94 -19.13
C ILE A 32 -3.75 -4.09 -18.54
N GLY A 33 -3.89 -5.31 -19.08
CA GLY A 33 -3.13 -6.46 -18.60
C GLY A 33 -1.62 -6.29 -18.75
N ALA A 34 -1.17 -5.67 -19.85
CA ALA A 34 0.24 -5.38 -20.08
C ALA A 34 0.78 -4.32 -19.12
N VAL A 35 0.03 -3.26 -18.82
CA VAL A 35 0.43 -2.26 -17.82
C VAL A 35 0.58 -2.88 -16.44
N ILE A 36 -0.38 -3.72 -16.02
CA ILE A 36 -0.32 -4.40 -14.72
C ILE A 36 0.83 -5.42 -14.70
N ALA A 37 1.00 -6.22 -15.76
CA ALA A 37 2.12 -7.15 -15.88
C ALA A 37 3.47 -6.43 -15.80
N LEU A 38 3.61 -5.33 -16.52
CA LEU A 38 4.83 -4.52 -16.50
C LEU A 38 5.11 -3.97 -15.10
N ALA A 39 4.09 -3.48 -14.39
CA ALA A 39 4.25 -3.03 -13.01
C ALA A 39 4.74 -4.18 -12.10
N LEU A 40 4.18 -5.38 -12.22
CA LEU A 40 4.58 -6.56 -11.44
C LEU A 40 5.98 -7.06 -11.78
N ILE A 41 6.41 -6.95 -13.04
CA ILE A 41 7.77 -7.29 -13.48
C ILE A 41 8.77 -6.27 -12.96
N LEU A 42 8.46 -4.97 -13.06
CA LEU A 42 9.39 -3.91 -12.70
C LEU A 42 9.49 -3.69 -11.19
N LEU A 43 8.46 -4.03 -10.42
CA LEU A 43 8.45 -3.77 -8.98
C LEU A 43 9.64 -4.41 -8.23
N PRO A 44 9.97 -5.71 -8.41
CA PRO A 44 11.17 -6.30 -7.82
C PRO A 44 12.47 -5.68 -8.31
N VAL A 45 12.53 -5.32 -9.59
CA VAL A 45 13.70 -4.68 -10.19
C VAL A 45 13.95 -3.32 -9.55
N VAL A 46 12.90 -2.50 -9.40
CA VAL A 46 12.97 -1.22 -8.67
C VAL A 46 13.44 -1.43 -7.23
N GLY A 47 12.96 -2.48 -6.55
CA GLY A 47 13.39 -2.83 -5.20
C GLY A 47 14.88 -3.21 -5.10
N LEU A 48 15.42 -3.91 -6.09
CA LEU A 48 16.83 -4.30 -6.17
C LEU A 48 17.76 -3.11 -6.47
N TYR A 49 17.33 -2.23 -7.38
CA TYR A 49 18.11 -1.05 -7.81
C TYR A 49 17.78 0.22 -7.01
N LYS A 50 17.08 0.10 -5.86
CA LYS A 50 16.65 1.25 -5.05
C LYS A 50 17.81 2.20 -4.71
N ALA A 51 19.01 1.67 -4.48
CA ALA A 51 20.21 2.46 -4.21
C ALA A 51 20.60 3.40 -5.36
N GLU A 52 20.46 2.93 -6.60
CA GLU A 52 20.72 3.70 -7.81
C GLU A 52 19.60 4.67 -8.14
N LEU A 53 18.38 4.41 -7.66
CA LEU A 53 17.23 5.29 -7.85
C LEU A 53 17.21 6.48 -6.87
N ILE A 54 17.74 6.31 -5.67
CA ILE A 54 17.77 7.35 -4.62
C ILE A 54 18.28 8.72 -5.11
N PRO A 55 19.40 8.82 -5.86
CA PRO A 55 19.90 10.10 -6.36
C PRO A 55 18.91 10.89 -7.25
N TYR A 56 17.95 10.20 -7.88
CA TYR A 56 16.95 10.81 -8.77
C TYR A 56 15.66 11.22 -8.04
N ILE A 57 15.52 10.85 -6.77
CA ILE A 57 14.34 11.13 -5.95
C ILE A 57 14.58 12.41 -5.17
N LYS A 58 13.66 13.38 -5.27
CA LYS A 58 13.77 14.66 -4.57
C LYS A 58 13.11 14.66 -3.18
N ASP A 59 12.16 13.76 -2.95
CA ASP A 59 11.40 13.71 -1.71
C ASP A 59 12.20 13.02 -0.59
N PRO A 60 12.54 13.75 0.50
CA PRO A 60 13.28 13.17 1.63
C PRO A 60 12.53 12.02 2.31
N PHE A 61 11.19 12.05 2.30
CA PHE A 61 10.39 10.97 2.89
C PHE A 61 10.52 9.68 2.06
N ALA A 62 10.39 9.77 0.73
CA ALA A 62 10.62 8.64 -0.16
C ALA A 62 12.05 8.10 -0.07
N ILE A 63 13.07 8.96 -0.05
CA ILE A 63 14.47 8.53 0.13
C ILE A 63 14.62 7.74 1.43
N ALA A 64 14.11 8.27 2.54
CA ALA A 64 14.23 7.62 3.84
C ALA A 64 13.44 6.30 3.91
N ASN A 65 12.27 6.22 3.28
CA ASN A 65 11.51 4.98 3.15
C ASN A 65 12.31 3.91 2.42
N LEU A 66 12.98 4.25 1.32
CA LEU A 66 13.77 3.30 0.51
C LEU A 66 14.99 2.72 1.24
N GLN A 67 15.43 3.35 2.33
CA GLN A 67 16.45 2.79 3.22
C GLN A 67 15.95 1.59 4.03
N ALA A 68 14.64 1.31 4.03
CA ALA A 68 14.11 0.13 4.70
C ALA A 68 14.74 -1.15 4.13
N ASP A 69 15.11 -2.06 5.03
CA ASP A 69 15.64 -3.37 4.67
C ASP A 69 14.50 -4.28 4.20
N VAL A 70 14.48 -4.52 2.89
CA VAL A 70 13.48 -5.31 2.18
C VAL A 70 14.20 -6.08 1.11
N ASN A 71 14.21 -7.40 1.26
CA ASN A 71 14.85 -8.30 0.32
C ASN A 71 13.93 -8.53 -0.88
N TRP A 72 14.44 -8.19 -2.06
CA TRP A 72 13.81 -8.48 -3.34
C TRP A 72 14.67 -9.49 -4.10
N SER A 73 14.03 -10.26 -4.98
CA SER A 73 14.70 -11.18 -5.89
C SER A 73 14.20 -10.98 -7.31
N TYR A 74 15.09 -11.12 -8.30
CA TYR A 74 14.73 -11.09 -9.72
C TYR A 74 13.68 -12.15 -10.07
N SER A 75 13.72 -13.30 -9.39
CA SER A 75 12.76 -14.38 -9.60
C SER A 75 11.32 -13.98 -9.34
N GLU A 76 11.08 -12.95 -8.52
CA GLU A 76 9.74 -12.46 -8.21
C GLU A 76 9.08 -11.78 -9.42
N SER A 77 9.88 -11.29 -10.36
CA SER A 77 9.40 -10.73 -11.63
C SER A 77 8.70 -11.79 -12.48
N ALA A 78 8.98 -13.09 -12.24
CA ALA A 78 8.31 -14.19 -12.91
C ALA A 78 6.79 -14.16 -12.71
N TRP A 79 6.30 -13.64 -11.57
CA TRP A 79 4.86 -13.49 -11.33
C TRP A 79 4.19 -12.55 -12.33
N GLY A 80 4.85 -11.46 -12.70
CA GLY A 80 4.35 -10.55 -13.74
C GLY A 80 4.43 -11.17 -15.15
N ILE A 81 5.43 -12.00 -15.43
CA ILE A 81 5.53 -12.77 -16.69
C ILE A 81 4.41 -13.81 -16.78
N ILE A 82 4.16 -14.57 -15.71
CA ILE A 82 3.07 -15.55 -15.62
C ILE A 82 1.73 -14.86 -15.83
N TYR A 83 1.53 -13.68 -15.23
CA TYR A 83 0.34 -12.89 -15.44
C TYR A 83 0.16 -12.48 -16.92
N LEU A 84 1.21 -11.98 -17.56
CA LEU A 84 1.19 -11.60 -18.97
C LEU A 84 0.82 -12.78 -19.88
N ILE A 85 1.43 -13.94 -19.64
CA ILE A 85 1.11 -15.19 -20.36
C ILE A 85 -0.36 -15.56 -20.15
N GLY A 86 -0.88 -15.43 -18.93
CA GLY A 86 -2.28 -15.66 -18.61
C GLY A 86 -3.24 -14.76 -19.41
N ILE A 87 -2.94 -13.46 -19.49
CA ILE A 87 -3.71 -12.48 -20.28
C ILE A 87 -3.66 -12.81 -21.77
N ILE A 88 -2.48 -13.09 -22.33
CA ILE A 88 -2.32 -13.47 -23.73
C ILE A 88 -3.13 -14.74 -24.03
N THR A 89 -3.04 -15.75 -23.16
CA THR A 89 -3.79 -17.01 -23.30
C THR A 89 -5.30 -16.76 -23.30
N ALA A 90 -5.80 -15.93 -22.38
CA ALA A 90 -7.22 -15.56 -22.34
C ALA A 90 -7.66 -14.86 -23.64
N VAL A 91 -6.87 -13.93 -24.17
CA VAL A 91 -7.17 -13.22 -25.42
C VAL A 91 -7.17 -14.16 -26.63
N VAL A 92 -6.21 -15.08 -26.71
CA VAL A 92 -6.17 -16.10 -27.77
C VAL A 92 -7.41 -17.00 -27.72
N PHE A 93 -7.82 -17.44 -26.54
CA PHE A 93 -9.05 -18.22 -26.38
C PHE A 93 -10.32 -17.41 -26.66
N ALA A 94 -10.31 -16.09 -26.45
CA ALA A 94 -11.46 -15.24 -26.73
C ALA A 94 -11.82 -15.16 -28.22
N ALA A 95 -10.94 -15.63 -29.13
CA ALA A 95 -11.25 -15.71 -30.55
C ALA A 95 -12.23 -16.83 -30.90
N ASN A 96 -12.13 -18.00 -30.25
CA ASN A 96 -12.86 -19.21 -30.66
C ASN A 96 -13.58 -19.93 -29.51
N LYS A 97 -13.21 -19.65 -28.25
CA LYS A 97 -13.66 -20.37 -27.05
C LYS A 97 -13.87 -19.40 -25.88
N PHE A 98 -14.84 -18.49 -26.01
CA PHE A 98 -15.05 -17.40 -25.05
C PHE A 98 -15.24 -17.88 -23.59
N LYS A 99 -15.99 -18.99 -23.38
CA LYS A 99 -16.10 -19.61 -22.04
C LYS A 99 -14.75 -19.98 -21.43
N LYS A 100 -13.83 -20.55 -22.23
CA LYS A 100 -12.48 -20.88 -21.77
C LYS A 100 -11.65 -19.63 -21.49
N ALA A 101 -11.81 -18.59 -22.31
CA ALA A 101 -11.15 -17.30 -22.09
C ALA A 101 -11.54 -16.69 -20.73
N LEU A 102 -12.84 -16.70 -20.40
CA LEU A 102 -13.33 -16.22 -19.11
C LEU A 102 -12.78 -17.04 -17.94
N ILE A 103 -12.81 -18.37 -18.04
CA ILE A 103 -12.27 -19.25 -16.99
C ILE A 103 -10.78 -18.94 -16.75
N VAL A 104 -9.98 -18.86 -17.82
CA VAL A 104 -8.55 -18.51 -17.70
C VAL A 104 -8.39 -17.14 -17.05
N LEU A 105 -9.15 -16.13 -17.48
CA LEU A 105 -9.07 -14.78 -16.92
C LEU A 105 -9.39 -14.77 -15.41
N PHE A 106 -10.46 -15.46 -14.98
CA PHE A 106 -10.81 -15.55 -13.57
C PHE A 106 -9.75 -16.29 -12.76
N CYS A 107 -9.27 -17.44 -13.23
CA CYS A 107 -8.23 -18.20 -12.55
C CYS A 107 -6.94 -17.38 -12.39
N VAL A 108 -6.51 -16.71 -13.47
CA VAL A 108 -5.33 -15.84 -13.45
C VAL A 108 -5.53 -14.69 -12.45
N GLN A 109 -6.69 -14.03 -12.45
CA GLN A 109 -6.97 -12.94 -11.50
C GLN A 109 -6.96 -13.41 -10.04
N ILE A 110 -7.60 -14.55 -9.75
CA ILE A 110 -7.63 -15.11 -8.39
C ILE A 110 -6.21 -15.39 -7.90
N VAL A 111 -5.42 -16.10 -8.71
CA VAL A 111 -4.03 -16.44 -8.36
C VAL A 111 -3.20 -15.17 -8.16
N MET A 112 -3.30 -14.20 -9.07
CA MET A 112 -2.49 -12.97 -9.00
C MET A 112 -2.88 -12.06 -7.84
N ILE A 113 -4.16 -12.00 -7.46
CA ILE A 113 -4.59 -11.29 -6.26
C ILE A 113 -3.94 -11.91 -5.03
N GLN A 114 -3.97 -13.25 -4.91
CA GLN A 114 -3.35 -13.95 -3.77
C GLN A 114 -1.85 -13.72 -3.71
N VAL A 115 -1.15 -13.83 -4.84
CA VAL A 115 0.29 -13.52 -4.92
C VAL A 115 0.57 -12.07 -4.52
N THR A 116 -0.24 -11.12 -5.01
CA THR A 116 -0.05 -9.69 -4.70
C THR A 116 -0.24 -9.39 -3.22
N VAL A 117 -1.29 -9.94 -2.61
CA VAL A 117 -1.58 -9.74 -1.19
C VAL A 117 -0.56 -10.46 -0.30
N ALA A 118 -0.20 -11.71 -0.61
CA ALA A 118 0.67 -12.50 0.24
C ALA A 118 2.16 -12.15 0.10
N HIS A 119 2.61 -11.73 -1.08
CA HIS A 119 4.03 -11.58 -1.39
C HIS A 119 4.45 -10.12 -1.62
N PHE A 120 3.75 -9.38 -2.48
CA PHE A 120 4.14 -8.01 -2.83
C PHE A 120 3.73 -6.98 -1.78
N THR A 121 2.50 -7.08 -1.27
CA THR A 121 1.93 -6.11 -0.32
C THR A 121 2.78 -5.93 0.94
N PRO A 122 3.23 -6.99 1.65
CA PRO A 122 4.03 -6.84 2.86
C PRO A 122 5.38 -6.14 2.62
N LYS A 123 5.96 -6.31 1.43
CA LYS A 123 7.22 -5.67 1.04
C LYS A 123 7.03 -4.18 0.70
N ILE A 124 5.91 -3.82 0.09
CA ILE A 124 5.59 -2.41 -0.20
C ILE A 124 5.27 -1.66 1.11
N GLU A 125 4.51 -2.30 2.00
CA GLU A 125 4.19 -1.76 3.33
C GLU A 125 5.45 -1.60 4.19
N ALA A 126 6.44 -2.48 4.00
CA ALA A 126 7.74 -2.38 4.65
C ALA A 126 8.42 -1.02 4.47
N PHE A 127 8.38 -0.50 3.24
CA PHE A 127 8.98 0.79 2.91
C PHE A 127 8.16 1.96 3.46
N SER A 128 6.84 1.87 3.40
CA SER A 128 5.96 3.03 3.60
C SER A 128 5.39 3.16 5.02
N GLN A 129 5.27 2.07 5.77
CA GLN A 129 4.52 2.06 7.04
C GLN A 129 5.21 1.30 8.19
N ARG A 130 6.09 0.34 7.91
CA ARG A 130 6.65 -0.56 8.95
C ARG A 130 7.25 0.18 10.14
N ALA A 131 8.02 1.25 9.91
CA ALA A 131 8.60 2.02 11.01
C ALA A 131 7.55 2.64 11.93
N ALA A 132 6.44 3.16 11.37
CA ALA A 132 5.34 3.68 12.18
C ALA A 132 4.57 2.56 12.88
N ILE A 133 4.35 1.42 12.21
CA ILE A 133 3.68 0.25 12.79
C ILE A 133 4.46 -0.27 14.00
N GLU A 134 5.76 -0.53 13.86
CA GLU A 134 6.63 -0.97 14.96
C GLU A 134 6.60 0.03 16.13
N PHE A 135 6.58 1.33 15.82
CA PHE A 135 6.43 2.36 16.83
C PHE A 135 5.09 2.29 17.57
N TYR A 136 3.99 1.97 16.90
CA TYR A 136 2.68 1.82 17.54
C TYR A 136 2.59 0.54 18.37
N GLU A 137 3.12 -0.57 17.87
CA GLU A 137 3.01 -1.88 18.50
C GLU A 137 3.69 -1.93 19.87
N GLN A 138 4.77 -1.15 20.08
CA GLN A 138 5.44 -1.07 21.38
C GLN A 138 4.55 -0.51 22.50
N PHE A 139 3.43 0.14 22.16
CA PHE A 139 2.48 0.74 23.11
C PHE A 139 1.24 -0.12 23.35
N GLN A 140 1.13 -1.30 22.73
CA GLN A 140 0.01 -2.20 22.99
C GLN A 140 -0.07 -2.56 24.48
N GLY A 141 -1.27 -2.41 25.06
CA GLY A 141 -1.53 -2.69 26.47
C GLY A 141 -0.97 -1.67 27.45
N LYS A 142 -0.35 -0.57 27.00
CA LYS A 142 0.14 0.52 27.85
C LYS A 142 -0.89 1.64 27.94
N ASP A 143 -1.02 2.24 29.12
CA ASP A 143 -1.91 3.38 29.33
C ASP A 143 -1.25 4.70 28.91
N VAL A 144 -1.18 4.93 27.59
CA VAL A 144 -0.50 6.07 26.98
C VAL A 144 -1.32 6.65 25.83
N TYR A 145 -1.08 7.91 25.50
CA TYR A 145 -1.59 8.51 24.27
C TYR A 145 -0.57 8.39 23.14
N VAL A 146 -1.05 7.97 21.97
CA VAL A 146 -0.26 7.93 20.73
C VAL A 146 -1.04 8.67 19.65
N HIS A 147 -0.40 9.67 19.03
CA HIS A 147 -1.04 10.51 18.04
C HIS A 147 -0.13 10.83 16.85
N VAL A 148 -0.73 11.01 15.68
CA VAL A 148 -0.01 11.37 14.45
C VAL A 148 -0.02 12.89 14.29
N LEU A 149 1.11 13.48 13.92
CA LEU A 149 1.26 14.92 13.75
C LEU A 149 1.39 15.30 12.29
N GLY A 150 0.54 16.23 11.83
CA GLY A 150 0.57 16.78 10.47
C GLY A 150 0.10 15.83 9.35
N TYR A 151 -0.52 14.70 9.70
CA TYR A 151 -1.25 13.85 8.75
C TYR A 151 -2.36 13.08 9.46
N LYS A 152 -3.27 12.47 8.70
CA LYS A 152 -4.29 11.56 9.22
C LYS A 152 -3.93 10.13 8.88
N SER A 153 -4.15 9.24 9.84
CA SER A 153 -3.91 7.81 9.73
C SER A 153 -4.86 7.11 10.68
N TYR A 154 -5.21 5.86 10.38
CA TYR A 154 -5.92 4.96 11.30
C TYR A 154 -4.98 3.90 11.88
N ALA A 155 -3.77 3.77 11.34
CA ALA A 155 -2.78 2.79 11.76
C ALA A 155 -2.45 2.91 13.25
N GLN A 156 -2.30 4.13 13.77
CA GLN A 156 -2.04 4.32 15.21
C GLN A 156 -3.18 3.82 16.08
N LEU A 157 -4.45 3.89 15.64
CA LEU A 157 -5.57 3.38 16.43
C LEU A 157 -5.62 1.85 16.41
N PHE A 158 -5.38 1.26 15.24
CA PHE A 158 -5.42 -0.18 15.02
C PHE A 158 -4.23 -0.89 15.68
N TYR A 159 -3.00 -0.43 15.42
CA TYR A 159 -1.78 -1.10 15.88
C TYR A 159 -1.44 -0.82 17.34
N THR A 160 -1.93 0.25 17.97
CA THR A 160 -1.87 0.37 19.45
C THR A 160 -3.00 -0.40 20.14
N ARG A 161 -3.97 -0.94 19.38
CA ARG A 161 -5.22 -1.53 19.91
C ARG A 161 -5.94 -0.59 20.87
N LYS A 162 -6.15 0.66 20.44
CA LYS A 162 -6.68 1.73 21.28
C LYS A 162 -8.04 1.33 21.87
N MET A 163 -8.13 1.28 23.19
CA MET A 163 -9.40 1.09 23.90
C MET A 163 -10.25 2.36 23.86
N PRO A 164 -11.57 2.27 24.10
CA PRO A 164 -12.44 3.43 24.24
C PRO A 164 -11.83 4.43 25.22
N VAL A 165 -11.76 5.70 24.81
CA VAL A 165 -11.12 6.73 25.61
C VAL A 165 -12.00 7.11 26.79
N THR A 166 -11.41 7.22 27.96
CA THR A 166 -12.07 7.76 29.16
C THR A 166 -12.14 9.29 29.11
N ASN A 167 -11.18 9.94 28.45
CA ASN A 167 -11.10 11.39 28.29
C ASN A 167 -11.33 11.80 26.83
N ALA A 168 -12.43 12.52 26.57
CA ALA A 168 -12.79 13.00 25.23
C ALA A 168 -11.79 14.02 24.66
N ASN A 169 -10.99 14.69 25.50
CA ASN A 169 -9.96 15.62 25.02
C ASN A 169 -8.80 14.90 24.32
N SER A 170 -8.64 13.58 24.51
CA SER A 170 -7.61 12.78 23.83
C SER A 170 -7.74 12.72 22.29
N TYR A 171 -8.84 13.23 21.72
CA TYR A 171 -9.01 13.41 20.28
C TYR A 171 -8.48 14.76 19.76
N LYS A 172 -8.22 15.72 20.66
CA LYS A 172 -7.78 17.07 20.32
C LYS A 172 -6.26 17.13 20.32
N GLU A 173 -5.67 17.29 19.14
CA GLU A 173 -4.22 17.41 18.96
C GLU A 173 -3.62 18.55 19.80
N ASP A 174 -4.28 19.70 19.85
CA ASP A 174 -3.82 20.85 20.64
C ASP A 174 -3.79 20.56 22.14
N TRP A 175 -4.77 19.80 22.67
CA TRP A 175 -4.75 19.38 24.06
C TRP A 175 -3.63 18.37 24.34
N LEU A 176 -3.37 17.44 23.42
CA LEU A 176 -2.25 16.50 23.55
C LEU A 176 -0.89 17.23 23.53
N LEU A 177 -0.76 18.29 22.73
CA LEU A 177 0.47 19.08 22.61
C LEU A 177 0.67 20.07 23.75
N ASN A 178 -0.39 20.77 24.18
CA ASN A 178 -0.29 21.95 25.04
C ASN A 178 -1.15 21.88 26.31
N GLY A 179 -2.18 21.02 26.33
CA GLY A 179 -3.10 20.91 27.46
C GLY A 179 -2.53 20.08 28.62
N ASP A 180 -3.23 20.03 29.74
CA ASP A 180 -2.84 19.20 30.88
C ASP A 180 -3.18 17.73 30.61
N VAL A 181 -2.20 16.95 30.15
CA VAL A 181 -2.39 15.53 29.82
C VAL A 181 -2.22 14.67 31.05
N ASP A 182 -3.15 13.74 31.23
CA ASP A 182 -3.19 12.80 32.35
C ASP A 182 -2.32 11.54 32.12
N LYS A 183 -1.72 11.39 30.92
CA LYS A 183 -0.98 10.20 30.51
C LYS A 183 0.26 10.52 29.69
N PRO A 184 1.29 9.66 29.71
CA PRO A 184 2.42 9.79 28.81
C PRO A 184 1.95 9.87 27.36
N THR A 185 2.41 10.87 26.63
CA THR A 185 1.94 11.17 25.28
C THR A 185 3.10 11.06 24.29
N TYR A 186 2.88 10.28 23.24
CA TYR A 186 3.83 9.99 22.19
C TYR A 186 3.28 10.42 20.84
N PHE A 187 4.16 10.88 19.97
CA PHE A 187 3.80 11.36 18.66
C PHE A 187 4.68 10.79 17.56
N VAL A 188 4.12 10.72 16.36
CA VAL A 188 4.87 10.40 15.15
C VAL A 188 4.52 11.39 14.05
N CYS A 189 5.53 11.85 13.31
CA CYS A 189 5.36 12.68 12.13
C CYS A 189 6.24 12.18 10.97
N LYS A 190 5.98 12.69 9.77
CA LYS A 190 6.90 12.49 8.65
C LYS A 190 8.13 13.40 8.82
N ILE A 191 9.28 12.94 8.35
CA ILE A 191 10.56 13.67 8.45
C ILE A 191 10.49 15.08 7.86
N MET A 192 9.70 15.29 6.79
CA MET A 192 9.53 16.59 6.13
C MET A 192 8.97 17.70 7.02
N ILE A 193 8.24 17.34 8.08
CA ILE A 193 7.60 18.30 9.00
C ILE A 193 8.16 18.20 10.42
N ALA A 194 9.19 17.36 10.62
CA ALA A 194 9.75 17.09 11.95
C ALA A 194 10.37 18.35 12.57
N ASP A 195 11.01 19.21 11.78
CA ASP A 195 11.67 20.42 12.29
C ASP A 195 10.71 21.38 13.00
N LYS A 196 9.46 21.46 12.51
CA LYS A 196 8.39 22.22 13.18
C LYS A 196 8.13 21.73 14.60
N TYR A 197 8.20 20.42 14.81
CA TYR A 197 7.93 19.78 16.11
C TYR A 197 9.17 19.72 17.00
N ARG A 198 10.38 19.62 16.41
CA ARG A 198 11.66 19.79 17.13
C ARG A 198 11.79 21.16 17.78
N ALA A 199 11.22 22.19 17.17
CA ALA A 199 11.21 23.55 17.71
C ALA A 199 10.28 23.72 18.94
N LEU A 200 9.42 22.74 19.24
CA LEU A 200 8.50 22.81 20.38
C LEU A 200 9.21 22.35 21.67
N PRO A 201 9.38 23.22 22.69
CA PRO A 201 10.16 22.90 23.89
C PRO A 201 9.57 21.75 24.72
N GLN A 202 8.26 21.52 24.63
CA GLN A 202 7.54 20.46 25.32
C GLN A 202 7.69 19.08 24.67
N LEU A 203 8.27 18.99 23.47
CA LEU A 203 8.53 17.74 22.80
C LEU A 203 10.01 17.36 22.91
N GLU A 204 10.26 16.07 23.04
CA GLU A 204 11.57 15.45 23.00
C GLU A 204 11.57 14.43 21.85
N GLU A 205 12.51 14.55 20.91
CA GLU A 205 12.71 13.53 19.89
C GLU A 205 13.33 12.29 20.52
N ILE A 206 12.67 11.15 20.38
CA ILE A 206 13.11 9.87 20.96
C ILE A 206 13.67 8.91 19.91
N GLY A 207 13.58 9.28 18.62
CA GLY A 207 14.17 8.52 17.53
C GLY A 207 13.60 8.85 16.16
N SER A 208 14.23 8.30 15.12
CA SER A 208 13.74 8.37 13.74
C SER A 208 14.03 7.05 13.01
N LYS A 209 13.14 6.65 12.10
CA LYS A 209 13.29 5.44 11.30
C LYS A 209 12.47 5.53 10.01
N ASN A 210 13.09 5.18 8.89
CA ASN A 210 12.48 5.09 7.54
C ASN A 210 11.47 6.22 7.27
N GLY A 211 11.90 7.48 7.35
CA GLY A 211 11.06 8.64 7.03
C GLY A 211 10.10 9.10 8.13
N PHE A 212 10.02 8.41 9.25
CA PHE A 212 9.25 8.82 10.42
C PHE A 212 10.15 9.33 11.54
N VAL A 213 9.66 10.34 12.28
CA VAL A 213 10.30 10.87 13.48
C VAL A 213 9.33 10.71 14.64
N PHE A 214 9.85 10.26 15.77
CA PHE A 214 9.10 9.92 16.96
C PHE A 214 9.41 10.91 18.08
N PHE A 215 8.35 11.38 18.75
CA PHE A 215 8.46 12.31 19.86
C PHE A 215 7.77 11.77 21.10
N LYS A 216 8.29 12.18 22.26
CA LYS A 216 7.65 12.05 23.56
C LYS A 216 7.37 13.44 24.11
N ARG A 217 6.22 13.62 24.73
CA ARG A 217 5.93 14.83 25.51
C ARG A 217 6.66 14.79 26.85
N LYS A 218 7.34 15.87 27.20
CA LYS A 218 8.02 16.06 28.49
C LYS A 218 7.03 16.17 29.64
#